data_AF-A0A832AXM7-F1
#
_entry.id   AF-A0A832AXM7-F1
#
_cell.length_a   1.000
_cell.length_b   1.000
_cell.length_c   1.000
_cell.angle_alpha   90.00
_cell.angle_beta   90.00
_cell.angle_gamma   90.00
#
_symmetry.space_group_name_H-M   'P 1'
#
loop_
_entity.id
_entity.type
_entity.pdbx_description
1 polymer ?
#
loop_
_entity_poly.entity_id
_entity_poly.type
_entity_poly.pdbx_seq_one_letter_code
_entity_poly.pdbx_strand_id
1 'polypeptide(L)'
;MRKIGLIPLVLLILLVYLFGSYLNMLAPFSGTIWVLDGKKELDNPYGKVEVYYDEYGVPHFVASDEKALAFAVGYIQAKDRLFQMDLHRRIMKGELSEVFSEDFYESDVFYKKMDFLKAAEITWEGLKDTHIGELLEAYSEGVNYYIETEKLPMEFQLAGYRPENWKPVDTLLIAKEIAWGLTGDFWDLKRALILEKLGEKALELYPSSLGHNYTTFRPLGLNKSFLDWVSGFEAEKGFGSNNWVVSGKFTESGKPMLANDPHLLLTAPPVWYEMHINLNGSNVRGVTFPGIGMIIIGKNDFLAWGFTNVGADVIDFYYYVWDGDKYLYKGQWLEPEKEIKKIRVKTVGGFDEREVLVEKTVHGALIEKDGFRVAVAWTGFTNTTEALALYKYNYARNIEEFIEGLKLFCVPAQNVVYADVYGNTMYYPAGKYPIRIVDGKEVAGNVLFNGSA
;
A
#
# COMPACT_ATOMS: atom_id res chain seq x y z
N MET A 1 -38.97 -21.63 45.89
CA MET A 1 -38.04 -21.13 44.85
C MET A 1 -37.87 -22.22 43.81
N ARG A 2 -38.40 -22.01 42.59
CA ARG A 2 -38.40 -23.02 41.53
C ARG A 2 -36.96 -23.29 41.09
N LYS A 3 -36.58 -24.57 41.05
CA LYS A 3 -35.34 -25.06 40.42
C LYS A 3 -35.39 -24.68 38.93
N ILE A 4 -34.94 -23.48 38.59
CA ILE A 4 -34.61 -23.12 37.20
C ILE A 4 -33.41 -24.00 36.86
N GLY A 5 -33.65 -24.90 35.92
CA GLY A 5 -33.04 -26.21 35.88
C GLY A 5 -31.53 -26.20 35.69
N LEU A 6 -30.88 -27.20 36.28
CA LEU A 6 -29.53 -27.60 35.93
C LEU A 6 -29.38 -27.82 34.40
N ILE A 7 -30.48 -28.18 33.73
CA ILE A 7 -30.55 -28.52 32.30
C ILE A 7 -30.21 -27.32 31.38
N PRO A 8 -30.85 -26.13 31.49
CA PRO A 8 -30.45 -24.97 30.69
C PRO A 8 -29.03 -24.48 30.96
N LEU A 9 -28.51 -24.62 32.19
CA LEU A 9 -27.12 -24.26 32.50
C LEU A 9 -26.13 -25.25 31.87
N VAL A 10 -26.41 -26.55 31.94
CA VAL A 10 -25.61 -27.61 31.29
C VAL A 10 -25.69 -27.50 29.77
N LEU A 11 -26.86 -27.18 29.20
CA LEU A 11 -27.03 -26.90 27.78
C LEU A 11 -26.27 -25.65 27.35
N LEU A 12 -26.25 -24.59 28.15
CA LEU A 12 -25.45 -23.39 27.89
C LEU A 12 -23.95 -23.69 27.97
N ILE A 13 -23.49 -24.46 28.96
CA ILE A 13 -22.09 -24.87 29.06
C ILE A 13 -21.69 -25.77 27.89
N LEU A 14 -22.55 -26.72 27.50
CA LEU A 14 -22.34 -27.55 26.31
C LEU A 14 -22.36 -26.71 25.03
N LEU A 15 -23.24 -25.72 24.92
CA LEU A 15 -23.24 -24.79 23.79
C LEU A 15 -21.97 -23.94 23.77
N VAL A 16 -21.52 -23.41 24.91
CA VAL A 16 -20.28 -22.63 25.00
C VAL A 16 -19.06 -23.49 24.73
N TYR A 17 -19.07 -24.77 25.13
CA TYR A 17 -17.98 -25.71 24.85
C TYR A 17 -17.97 -26.14 23.38
N LEU A 18 -19.14 -26.43 22.80
CA LEU A 18 -19.31 -26.78 21.39
C LEU A 18 -19.06 -25.58 20.47
N PHE A 19 -19.60 -24.40 20.77
CA PHE A 19 -19.32 -23.16 20.03
C PHE A 19 -17.92 -22.63 20.31
N GLY A 20 -17.33 -22.87 21.49
CA GLY A 20 -15.94 -22.57 21.77
C GLY A 20 -15.01 -23.45 20.92
N SER A 21 -15.31 -24.74 20.79
CA SER A 21 -14.57 -25.63 19.88
C SER A 21 -14.85 -25.34 18.42
N TYR A 22 -16.08 -24.92 18.07
CA TYR A 22 -16.46 -24.57 16.70
C TYR A 22 -15.88 -23.22 16.27
N LEU A 23 -15.79 -22.23 17.17
CA LEU A 23 -15.04 -21.00 17.00
C LEU A 23 -13.55 -21.28 16.93
N ASN A 24 -12.98 -22.21 17.69
CA ASN A 24 -11.59 -22.64 17.51
C ASN A 24 -11.37 -23.38 16.17
N MET A 25 -12.38 -24.10 15.67
CA MET A 25 -12.34 -24.79 14.38
C MET A 25 -12.53 -23.82 13.20
N LEU A 26 -13.31 -22.75 13.40
CA LEU A 26 -13.48 -21.60 12.48
C LEU A 26 -12.54 -20.43 12.79
N ALA A 27 -11.62 -20.60 13.74
CA ALA A 27 -10.48 -19.74 13.97
C ALA A 27 -9.18 -20.43 13.52
N PRO A 28 -9.07 -20.90 12.26
CA PRO A 28 -7.78 -21.18 11.66
C PRO A 28 -6.90 -19.91 11.57
N PHE A 29 -7.50 -18.73 11.79
CA PHE A 29 -6.81 -17.44 11.93
C PHE A 29 -6.23 -17.17 13.34
N SER A 30 -6.47 -18.01 14.35
CA SER A 30 -6.05 -17.74 15.74
C SER A 30 -4.68 -18.33 16.14
N GLY A 31 -3.81 -18.67 15.19
CA GLY A 31 -2.44 -19.09 15.51
C GLY A 31 -2.31 -20.52 16.06
N THR A 32 -3.32 -21.09 16.72
CA THR A 32 -3.23 -22.39 17.41
C THR A 32 -3.13 -23.62 16.50
N ILE A 33 -3.45 -23.49 15.21
CA ILE A 33 -3.26 -24.56 14.21
C ILE A 33 -1.87 -24.47 13.55
N TRP A 34 -1.18 -23.34 13.73
CA TRP A 34 0.17 -23.15 13.23
C TRP A 34 1.12 -23.80 14.22
N VAL A 35 1.62 -24.98 13.87
CA VAL A 35 2.77 -25.56 14.56
C VAL A 35 3.91 -24.57 14.33
N LEU A 36 4.27 -23.82 15.38
CA LEU A 36 5.50 -23.04 15.40
C LEU A 36 6.64 -24.06 15.44
N ASP A 37 7.04 -24.53 14.25
CA ASP A 37 8.17 -25.42 14.11
C ASP A 37 9.39 -24.76 14.77
N GLY A 38 10.17 -25.56 15.49
CA GLY A 38 11.41 -25.11 16.09
C GLY A 38 12.40 -24.61 15.04
N LYS A 39 13.52 -24.04 15.52
CA LYS A 39 14.64 -23.56 14.71
C LYS A 39 14.95 -24.48 13.52
N LYS A 40 14.81 -23.95 12.31
CA LYS A 40 15.00 -24.66 11.04
C LYS A 40 16.08 -23.95 10.22
N GLU A 41 17.00 -24.72 9.64
CA GLU A 41 17.86 -24.22 8.57
C GLU A 41 17.10 -24.26 7.25
N LEU A 42 17.06 -23.13 6.55
CA LEU A 42 16.59 -23.01 5.18
C LEU A 42 17.82 -22.89 4.27
N ASP A 43 18.11 -23.98 3.57
CA ASP A 43 19.11 -23.99 2.50
C ASP A 43 18.50 -23.38 1.23
N ASN A 44 19.17 -22.37 0.66
CA ASN A 44 18.74 -21.73 -0.57
C ASN A 44 19.93 -21.48 -1.53
N PRO A 45 19.69 -21.05 -2.80
CA PRO A 45 20.75 -20.90 -3.79
C PRO A 45 21.88 -19.93 -3.42
N TYR A 46 21.63 -19.02 -2.48
CA TYR A 46 22.59 -17.99 -2.05
C TYR A 46 23.32 -18.36 -0.76
N GLY A 47 22.79 -19.32 0.02
CA GLY A 47 23.40 -19.78 1.25
C GLY A 47 22.39 -20.35 2.24
N LYS A 48 22.83 -20.48 3.49
CA LYS A 48 22.00 -20.97 4.59
C LYS A 48 21.44 -19.80 5.39
N VAL A 49 20.16 -19.88 5.72
CA VAL A 49 19.51 -18.98 6.68
C VAL A 49 18.86 -19.80 7.76
N GLU A 50 19.13 -19.45 9.01
CA GLU A 50 18.40 -20.01 10.13
C GLU A 50 17.12 -19.19 10.34
N VAL A 51 15.99 -19.89 10.44
CA VAL A 51 14.69 -19.29 10.74
C VAL A 51 14.08 -19.98 11.96
N TYR A 52 13.60 -19.18 12.90
CA TYR A 52 12.81 -19.67 14.03
C TYR A 52 11.71 -18.67 14.38
N TYR A 53 10.64 -19.14 15.04
CA TYR A 53 9.59 -18.29 15.55
C TYR A 53 9.71 -18.15 17.07
N ASP A 54 9.45 -16.95 17.59
CA ASP A 54 9.34 -16.75 19.04
C ASP A 54 7.97 -17.19 19.59
N GLU A 55 7.75 -16.99 20.89
CA GLU A 55 6.52 -17.36 21.58
C GLU A 55 5.27 -16.57 21.11
N TYR A 56 5.47 -15.46 20.39
CA TYR A 56 4.40 -14.65 19.80
C TYR A 56 4.17 -14.96 18.31
N GLY A 57 4.93 -15.91 17.75
CA GLY A 57 4.86 -16.24 16.33
C GLY A 57 5.54 -15.19 15.44
N VAL A 58 6.50 -14.43 15.98
CA VAL A 58 7.35 -13.52 15.18
C VAL A 58 8.50 -14.32 14.57
N PRO A 59 8.72 -14.30 13.25
CA PRO A 59 9.87 -14.93 12.64
C PRO A 59 11.16 -14.14 12.91
N HIS A 60 12.20 -14.88 13.26
CA HIS A 60 13.57 -14.42 13.40
C HIS A 60 14.44 -15.08 12.33
N PHE A 61 15.15 -14.25 11.57
CA PHE A 61 16.08 -14.69 10.53
C PHE A 61 17.52 -14.45 11.00
N VAL A 62 18.39 -15.44 10.86
CA VAL A 62 19.84 -15.29 11.08
C VAL A 62 20.58 -15.69 9.82
N ALA A 63 21.27 -14.74 9.21
CA ALA A 63 21.93 -14.90 7.93
C ALA A 63 23.32 -14.22 7.91
N SER A 64 24.16 -14.65 6.97
CA SER A 64 25.45 -14.00 6.66
C SER A 64 25.51 -13.37 5.27
N ASP A 65 24.52 -13.64 4.43
CA ASP A 65 24.38 -13.13 3.07
C ASP A 65 23.00 -12.47 2.88
N GLU A 66 22.98 -11.31 2.21
CA GLU A 66 21.75 -10.52 2.03
C GLU A 66 20.77 -11.15 1.04
N LYS A 67 21.25 -11.83 -0.01
CA LYS A 67 20.36 -12.50 -0.97
C LYS A 67 19.74 -13.74 -0.35
N ALA A 68 20.55 -14.51 0.39
CA ALA A 68 20.05 -15.65 1.15
C ALA A 68 18.96 -15.22 2.14
N LEU A 69 19.18 -14.10 2.84
CA LEU A 69 18.20 -13.48 3.72
C LEU A 69 16.93 -13.07 2.97
N ALA A 70 17.06 -12.31 1.87
CA ALA A 70 15.91 -11.84 1.10
C ALA A 70 15.04 -13.00 0.59
N PHE A 71 15.67 -14.06 0.07
CA PHE A 71 15.01 -15.30 -0.30
C PHE A 71 14.25 -15.91 0.89
N ALA A 72 14.91 -16.05 2.04
CA ALA A 72 14.28 -16.64 3.22
C ALA A 72 13.07 -15.83 3.70
N VAL A 73 13.17 -14.50 3.70
CA VAL A 73 12.05 -13.60 4.05
C VAL A 73 10.89 -13.78 3.08
N GLY A 74 11.16 -13.86 1.77
CA GLY A 74 10.11 -14.13 0.76
C GLY A 74 9.42 -15.47 0.96
N TYR A 75 10.20 -16.53 1.20
CA TYR A 75 9.67 -17.88 1.47
C TYR A 75 8.78 -17.89 2.73
N ILE A 76 9.21 -17.24 3.81
CA ILE A 76 8.48 -17.21 5.08
C ILE A 76 7.23 -16.33 5.00
N GLN A 77 7.30 -15.15 4.36
CA GLN A 77 6.10 -14.36 4.12
C GLN A 77 5.10 -15.09 3.22
N ALA A 78 5.55 -15.88 2.23
CA ALA A 78 4.67 -16.73 1.44
C ALA A 78 4.03 -17.84 2.30
N LYS A 79 4.83 -18.52 3.13
CA LYS A 79 4.32 -19.51 4.08
C LYS A 79 3.20 -18.96 4.94
N ASP A 80 3.38 -17.75 5.46
CA ASP A 80 2.46 -17.18 6.44
C ASP A 80 1.30 -16.42 5.79
N ARG A 81 1.51 -15.77 4.63
CA ARG A 81 0.63 -14.73 4.07
C ARG A 81 0.44 -14.78 2.55
N LEU A 82 0.80 -15.87 1.85
CA LEU A 82 0.74 -15.92 0.37
C LEU A 82 -0.64 -15.56 -0.22
N PHE A 83 -1.74 -16.01 0.38
CA PHE A 83 -3.08 -15.67 -0.14
C PHE A 83 -3.38 -14.17 -0.02
N GLN A 84 -3.00 -13.55 1.11
CA GLN A 84 -3.12 -12.11 1.30
C GLN A 84 -2.26 -11.36 0.26
N MET A 85 -1.00 -11.77 0.08
CA MET A 85 -0.10 -11.17 -0.91
C MET A 85 -0.66 -11.26 -2.34
N ASP A 86 -1.19 -12.43 -2.73
CA ASP A 86 -1.80 -12.62 -4.05
C ASP A 86 -3.05 -11.76 -4.26
N LEU A 87 -3.91 -11.66 -3.23
CA LEU A 87 -5.12 -10.85 -3.28
C LEU A 87 -4.80 -9.37 -3.53
N HIS A 88 -3.83 -8.82 -2.79
CA HIS A 88 -3.40 -7.43 -2.91
C HIS A 88 -2.84 -7.12 -4.32
N ARG A 89 -1.95 -7.96 -4.87
CA ARG A 89 -1.48 -7.74 -6.25
C ARG A 89 -2.61 -7.86 -7.27
N ARG A 90 -3.61 -8.74 -7.07
CA ARG A 90 -4.75 -8.89 -7.98
C ARG A 90 -5.69 -7.69 -7.94
N ILE A 91 -5.91 -7.09 -6.77
CA ILE A 91 -6.61 -5.79 -6.66
C ILE A 91 -5.93 -4.78 -7.56
N MET A 92 -4.63 -4.58 -7.35
CA MET A 92 -3.88 -3.54 -8.04
C MET A 92 -3.67 -3.81 -9.54
N LYS A 93 -3.70 -5.06 -9.97
CA LYS A 93 -3.69 -5.45 -11.38
C LYS A 93 -5.07 -5.38 -12.03
N GLY A 94 -6.15 -5.30 -11.25
CA GLY A 94 -7.52 -5.42 -11.73
C GLY A 94 -7.85 -6.84 -12.24
N GLU A 95 -7.67 -7.83 -11.37
CA GLU A 95 -7.81 -9.27 -11.66
C GLU A 95 -8.65 -10.00 -10.59
N LEU A 96 -9.45 -9.29 -9.79
CA LEU A 96 -10.29 -9.92 -8.76
C LEU A 96 -11.48 -10.66 -9.36
N SER A 97 -12.06 -10.12 -10.43
CA SER A 97 -13.22 -10.73 -11.07
C SER A 97 -12.88 -12.08 -11.73
N GLU A 98 -11.61 -12.35 -12.01
CA GLU A 98 -11.15 -13.65 -12.50
C GLU A 98 -11.29 -14.75 -11.44
N VAL A 99 -11.07 -14.41 -10.17
CA VAL A 99 -10.98 -15.44 -9.11
C VAL A 99 -12.25 -15.54 -8.27
N PHE A 100 -12.98 -14.43 -8.08
CA PHE A 100 -14.17 -14.40 -7.23
C PHE A 100 -15.48 -14.38 -8.04
N SER A 101 -15.85 -13.23 -8.60
CA SER A 101 -17.11 -13.05 -9.33
C SER A 101 -17.11 -11.76 -10.15
N GLU A 102 -18.12 -11.61 -11.00
CA GLU A 102 -18.41 -10.38 -11.74
C GLU A 102 -18.63 -9.14 -10.85
N ASP A 103 -18.95 -9.31 -9.56
CA ASP A 103 -19.14 -8.19 -8.63
C ASP A 103 -17.89 -7.30 -8.49
N PHE A 104 -16.72 -7.85 -8.81
CA PHE A 104 -15.44 -7.12 -8.78
C PHE A 104 -15.06 -6.47 -10.12
N TYR A 105 -15.88 -6.61 -11.17
CA TYR A 105 -15.54 -6.11 -12.50
C TYR A 105 -15.32 -4.58 -12.52
N GLU A 106 -16.16 -3.80 -11.84
CA GLU A 106 -16.00 -2.35 -11.77
C GLU A 106 -14.72 -1.92 -11.01
N SER A 107 -14.29 -2.74 -10.04
CA SER A 107 -13.01 -2.57 -9.36
C SER A 107 -11.87 -2.83 -10.33
N ASP A 108 -11.92 -3.95 -11.06
CA ASP A 108 -10.91 -4.29 -12.03
C ASP A 108 -10.77 -3.22 -13.14
N VAL A 109 -11.90 -2.68 -13.63
CA VAL A 109 -11.92 -1.57 -14.58
C VAL A 109 -11.19 -0.34 -14.02
N PHE A 110 -11.44 0.03 -12.76
CA PHE A 110 -10.76 1.16 -12.14
C PHE A 110 -9.25 0.95 -12.07
N TYR A 111 -8.79 -0.18 -11.54
CA TYR A 111 -7.35 -0.46 -11.39
C TYR A 111 -6.64 -0.63 -12.74
N LYS A 112 -7.31 -1.20 -13.76
CA LYS A 112 -6.79 -1.23 -15.14
C LYS A 112 -6.64 0.17 -15.72
N LYS A 113 -7.64 1.06 -15.54
CA LYS A 113 -7.60 2.44 -16.06
C LYS A 113 -6.57 3.31 -15.33
N MET A 114 -6.41 3.15 -14.02
CA MET A 114 -5.40 3.87 -13.24
C MET A 114 -3.97 3.37 -13.53
N ASP A 115 -3.83 2.12 -13.95
CA ASP A 115 -2.59 1.50 -14.41
C ASP A 115 -1.42 1.54 -13.41
N PHE A 116 -1.71 1.21 -12.15
CA PHE A 116 -0.70 1.10 -11.09
C PHE A 116 0.40 0.08 -11.41
N LEU A 117 0.06 -0.99 -12.16
CA LEU A 117 1.04 -1.96 -12.64
C LEU A 117 2.11 -1.28 -13.46
N LYS A 118 1.74 -0.38 -14.38
CA LYS A 118 2.73 0.36 -15.18
C LYS A 118 3.63 1.26 -14.33
N ALA A 119 3.08 1.88 -13.28
CA ALA A 119 3.87 2.65 -12.34
C ALA A 119 4.88 1.80 -11.55
N ALA A 120 4.50 0.58 -11.17
CA ALA A 120 5.40 -0.38 -10.55
C ALA A 120 6.49 -0.87 -11.53
N GLU A 121 6.15 -1.12 -12.79
CA GLU A 121 7.12 -1.46 -13.85
C GLU A 121 8.13 -0.33 -14.09
N ILE A 122 7.69 0.94 -14.16
CA ILE A 122 8.58 2.10 -14.31
C ILE A 122 9.56 2.16 -13.13
N THR A 123 9.07 1.87 -11.92
CA THR A 123 9.91 1.83 -10.71
C THR A 123 10.91 0.68 -10.77
N TRP A 124 10.48 -0.50 -11.22
CA TRP A 124 11.35 -1.66 -11.42
C TRP A 124 12.47 -1.39 -12.42
N GLU A 125 12.16 -0.77 -13.55
CA GLU A 125 13.15 -0.41 -14.57
C GLU A 125 14.25 0.51 -14.02
N GLY A 126 13.93 1.35 -13.04
CA GLY A 126 14.92 2.19 -12.34
C GLY A 126 15.74 1.47 -11.27
N LEU A 127 15.33 0.28 -10.83
CA LEU A 127 15.94 -0.45 -9.71
C LEU A 127 16.60 -1.77 -10.10
N LYS A 128 16.21 -2.39 -11.22
CA LYS A 128 16.61 -3.76 -11.59
C LYS A 128 18.12 -3.98 -11.65
N ASP A 129 18.87 -2.99 -12.11
CA ASP A 129 20.34 -3.05 -12.24
C ASP A 129 21.08 -2.54 -10.98
N THR A 130 20.38 -2.43 -9.85
CA THR A 130 20.93 -1.98 -8.57
C THR A 130 20.99 -3.14 -7.58
N HIS A 131 21.75 -2.98 -6.49
CA HIS A 131 21.76 -3.93 -5.37
C HIS A 131 20.35 -4.26 -4.86
N ILE A 132 19.44 -3.28 -4.80
CA ILE A 132 18.05 -3.50 -4.39
C ILE A 132 17.30 -4.36 -5.39
N GLY A 133 17.59 -4.23 -6.69
CA GLY A 133 17.05 -5.10 -7.72
C GLY A 133 17.36 -6.57 -7.44
N GLU A 134 18.62 -6.87 -7.12
CA GLU A 134 19.06 -8.22 -6.79
C GLU A 134 18.37 -8.78 -5.53
N LEU A 135 18.11 -7.94 -4.52
CA LEU A 135 17.38 -8.36 -3.32
C LEU A 135 15.90 -8.62 -3.59
N LEU A 136 15.25 -7.81 -4.44
CA LEU A 136 13.86 -8.02 -4.85
C LEU A 136 13.69 -9.29 -5.69
N GLU A 137 14.67 -9.62 -6.54
CA GLU A 137 14.73 -10.89 -7.27
C GLU A 137 14.85 -12.07 -6.30
N ALA A 138 15.83 -12.05 -5.40
CA ALA A 138 16.01 -13.10 -4.40
C ALA A 138 14.76 -13.29 -3.51
N TYR A 139 14.13 -12.20 -3.07
CA TYR A 139 12.84 -12.25 -2.37
C TYR A 139 11.75 -12.94 -3.19
N SER A 140 11.62 -12.58 -4.47
CA SER A 140 10.63 -13.17 -5.38
C SER A 140 10.89 -14.66 -5.62
N GLU A 141 12.15 -15.06 -5.75
CA GLU A 141 12.55 -16.47 -5.85
C GLU A 141 12.15 -17.26 -4.60
N GLY A 142 12.29 -16.67 -3.40
CA GLY A 142 11.84 -17.29 -2.15
C GLY A 142 10.33 -17.53 -2.11
N VAL A 143 9.54 -16.53 -2.52
CA VAL A 143 8.08 -16.66 -2.66
C VAL A 143 7.72 -17.76 -3.67
N ASN A 144 8.39 -17.79 -4.82
CA ASN A 144 8.14 -18.75 -5.88
C ASN A 144 8.53 -20.17 -5.48
N TYR A 145 9.64 -20.32 -4.76
CA TYR A 145 10.04 -21.60 -4.21
C TYR A 145 8.97 -22.18 -3.30
N TYR A 146 8.35 -21.36 -2.44
CA TYR A 146 7.20 -21.79 -1.63
C TYR A 146 6.01 -22.21 -2.52
N ILE A 147 5.63 -21.38 -3.50
CA ILE A 147 4.52 -21.67 -4.42
C ILE A 147 4.73 -23.02 -5.14
N GLU A 148 5.95 -23.33 -5.56
CA GLU A 148 6.31 -24.51 -6.35
C GLU A 148 6.48 -25.78 -5.53
N THR A 149 7.03 -25.68 -4.33
CA THR A 149 7.45 -26.86 -3.54
C THR A 149 6.52 -27.21 -2.40
N GLU A 150 5.77 -26.24 -1.88
CA GLU A 150 4.93 -26.42 -0.70
C GLU A 150 3.45 -26.58 -1.04
N LYS A 151 2.67 -27.09 -0.08
CA LYS A 151 1.21 -27.13 -0.22
C LYS A 151 0.65 -25.72 -0.11
N LEU A 152 -0.08 -25.28 -1.15
CA LEU A 152 -0.74 -23.98 -1.15
C LEU A 152 -1.73 -23.82 0.02
N PRO A 153 -1.84 -22.61 0.59
CA PRO A 153 -2.84 -22.27 1.60
C PRO A 153 -4.26 -22.69 1.18
N MET A 154 -5.10 -23.01 2.17
CA MET A 154 -6.44 -23.56 1.95
C MET A 154 -7.35 -22.60 1.15
N GLU A 155 -7.13 -21.30 1.30
CA GLU A 155 -7.86 -20.23 0.61
C GLU A 155 -7.79 -20.38 -0.91
N PHE A 156 -6.62 -20.77 -1.46
CA PHE A 156 -6.48 -21.06 -2.89
C PHE A 156 -7.30 -22.29 -3.32
N GLN A 157 -7.38 -23.32 -2.46
CA GLN A 157 -8.18 -24.52 -2.73
C GLN A 157 -9.68 -24.19 -2.71
N LEU A 158 -10.12 -23.36 -1.77
CA LEU A 158 -11.51 -22.90 -1.66
C LEU A 158 -11.90 -21.98 -2.82
N ALA A 159 -11.01 -21.08 -3.24
CA ALA A 159 -11.23 -20.19 -4.38
C ALA A 159 -11.09 -20.93 -5.74
N GLY A 160 -10.42 -22.08 -5.74
CA GLY A 160 -10.28 -22.96 -6.90
C GLY A 160 -9.28 -22.46 -7.94
N TYR A 161 -8.20 -21.80 -7.50
CA TYR A 161 -7.14 -21.32 -8.40
C TYR A 161 -5.74 -21.48 -7.79
N ARG A 162 -4.71 -21.37 -8.65
CA ARG A 162 -3.29 -21.35 -8.25
C ARG A 162 -2.72 -19.96 -8.58
N PRO A 163 -1.98 -19.31 -7.66
CA PRO A 163 -1.37 -18.01 -7.93
C PRO A 163 -0.27 -18.13 -8.98
N GLU A 164 -0.05 -17.07 -9.75
CA GLU A 164 1.12 -16.94 -10.62
C GLU A 164 2.41 -16.77 -9.82
N ASN A 165 3.57 -16.97 -10.44
CA ASN A 165 4.85 -16.67 -9.81
C ASN A 165 4.93 -15.17 -9.47
N TRP A 166 5.41 -14.87 -8.27
CA TRP A 166 5.73 -13.54 -7.77
C TRP A 166 6.91 -12.95 -8.54
N LYS A 167 6.80 -11.68 -8.90
CA LYS A 167 7.84 -10.91 -9.60
C LYS A 167 8.27 -9.72 -8.72
N PRO A 168 9.49 -9.16 -8.93
CA PRO A 168 9.90 -7.93 -8.25
C PRO A 168 8.89 -6.78 -8.38
N VAL A 169 8.25 -6.68 -9.55
CA VAL A 169 7.17 -5.72 -9.84
C VAL A 169 5.98 -5.89 -8.89
N ASP A 170 5.64 -7.11 -8.47
CA ASP A 170 4.53 -7.35 -7.54
C ASP A 170 4.82 -6.72 -6.18
N THR A 171 6.05 -6.82 -5.66
CA THR A 171 6.47 -6.13 -4.42
C THR A 171 6.34 -4.61 -4.55
N LEU A 172 6.77 -4.06 -5.68
CA LEU A 172 6.62 -2.62 -5.94
C LEU A 172 5.16 -2.21 -6.11
N LEU A 173 4.30 -3.10 -6.61
CA LEU A 173 2.87 -2.88 -6.74
C LEU A 173 2.18 -2.83 -5.37
N ILE A 174 2.56 -3.69 -4.43
CA ILE A 174 2.15 -3.59 -3.02
C ILE A 174 2.56 -2.24 -2.44
N ALA A 175 3.77 -1.75 -2.74
CA ALA A 175 4.19 -0.42 -2.31
C ALA A 175 3.32 0.71 -2.90
N LYS A 176 2.89 0.58 -4.17
CA LYS A 176 1.93 1.53 -4.77
C LYS A 176 0.54 1.44 -4.13
N GLU A 177 0.09 0.25 -3.76
CA GLU A 177 -1.16 0.06 -3.03
C GLU A 177 -1.15 0.80 -1.69
N ILE A 178 -0.09 0.61 -0.90
CA ILE A 178 0.05 1.28 0.40
C ILE A 178 0.07 2.80 0.20
N ALA A 179 0.80 3.28 -0.81
CA ALA A 179 0.87 4.70 -1.10
C ALA A 179 -0.50 5.27 -1.53
N TRP A 180 -1.24 4.56 -2.39
CA TRP A 180 -2.58 4.95 -2.81
C TRP A 180 -3.58 4.89 -1.65
N GLY A 181 -3.57 3.83 -0.83
CA GLY A 181 -4.42 3.69 0.34
C GLY A 181 -4.21 4.77 1.41
N LEU A 182 -3.10 5.51 1.36
CA LEU A 182 -2.80 6.63 2.25
C LEU A 182 -2.95 8.02 1.61
N THR A 183 -3.07 8.11 0.28
CA THR A 183 -3.10 9.41 -0.45
C THR A 183 -4.27 9.57 -1.40
N GLY A 184 -4.87 8.47 -1.87
CA GLY A 184 -5.98 8.45 -2.82
C GLY A 184 -7.19 9.20 -2.28
N ASP A 185 -7.53 10.33 -2.86
CA ASP A 185 -8.73 11.10 -2.51
C ASP A 185 -9.25 11.79 -3.77
N PHE A 186 -10.58 11.75 -3.97
CA PHE A 186 -11.26 12.48 -5.05
C PHE A 186 -12.03 13.67 -4.51
N TRP A 187 -11.63 14.20 -3.35
CA TRP A 187 -12.24 15.37 -2.72
C TRP A 187 -12.30 16.58 -3.65
N ASP A 188 -11.31 16.76 -4.51
CA ASP A 188 -11.25 17.89 -5.45
C ASP A 188 -12.33 17.83 -6.50
N LEU A 189 -12.67 16.62 -6.97
CA LEU A 189 -13.82 16.40 -7.84
C LEU A 189 -15.13 16.66 -7.08
N LYS A 190 -15.27 16.14 -5.86
CA LYS A 190 -16.45 16.40 -5.01
C LYS A 190 -16.65 17.89 -4.79
N ARG A 191 -15.58 18.62 -4.50
CA ARG A 191 -15.59 20.06 -4.29
C ARG A 191 -15.93 20.84 -5.56
N ALA A 192 -15.42 20.41 -6.72
CA ALA A 192 -15.80 20.99 -8.00
C ALA A 192 -17.31 20.87 -8.27
N LEU A 193 -17.92 19.71 -7.97
CA LEU A 193 -19.37 19.53 -8.12
C LEU A 193 -20.17 20.40 -7.15
N ILE A 194 -19.72 20.54 -5.89
CA ILE A 194 -20.35 21.43 -4.89
C ILE A 194 -20.35 22.87 -5.40
N LEU A 195 -19.20 23.35 -5.89
CA LEU A 195 -19.03 24.68 -6.44
C LEU A 195 -19.90 24.92 -7.67
N GLU A 196 -20.02 23.93 -8.56
CA GLU A 196 -20.88 24.02 -9.73
C GLU A 196 -22.36 24.20 -9.33
N LYS A 197 -22.84 23.41 -8.37
CA LYS A 197 -24.25 23.39 -7.96
C LYS A 197 -24.66 24.54 -7.05
N LEU A 198 -23.78 24.93 -6.13
CA LEU A 198 -24.11 25.85 -5.03
C LEU A 198 -23.37 27.19 -5.11
N GLY A 199 -22.40 27.31 -6.02
CA GLY A 199 -21.55 28.50 -6.14
C GLY A 199 -20.46 28.57 -5.08
N GLU A 200 -19.59 29.59 -5.19
CA GLU A 200 -18.40 29.76 -4.35
C GLU A 200 -18.71 29.88 -2.85
N LYS A 201 -19.86 30.47 -2.50
CA LYS A 201 -20.29 30.60 -1.11
C LYS A 201 -20.44 29.26 -0.37
N ALA A 202 -20.66 28.16 -1.10
CA ALA A 202 -20.74 26.84 -0.48
C ALA A 202 -19.43 26.40 0.19
N LEU A 203 -18.29 26.97 -0.20
CA LEU A 203 -17.00 26.70 0.45
C LEU A 203 -16.93 27.28 1.87
N GLU A 204 -17.78 28.25 2.23
CA GLU A 204 -17.89 28.72 3.61
C GLU A 204 -18.30 27.60 4.59
N LEU A 205 -18.94 26.53 4.08
CA LEU A 205 -19.32 25.35 4.85
C LEU A 205 -18.14 24.38 5.11
N TYR A 206 -16.99 24.59 4.46
CA TYR A 206 -15.77 23.77 4.59
C TYR A 206 -14.57 24.66 4.97
N PRO A 207 -14.56 25.23 6.20
CA PRO A 207 -13.68 26.34 6.58
C PRO A 207 -12.21 25.98 6.82
N SER A 208 -11.77 24.76 6.54
CA SER A 208 -10.34 24.40 6.63
C SER A 208 -9.53 25.13 5.55
N SER A 209 -8.85 26.20 6.01
CA SER A 209 -7.80 27.02 5.37
C SER A 209 -7.17 26.39 4.12
N LEU A 210 -7.06 27.06 2.97
CA LEU A 210 -6.31 28.29 2.72
C LEU A 210 -6.90 29.04 1.51
N GLY A 211 -6.84 30.37 1.54
CA GLY A 211 -7.58 31.26 0.63
C GLY A 211 -7.29 31.10 -0.86
N HIS A 212 -8.29 31.38 -1.69
CA HIS A 212 -8.16 31.37 -3.15
C HIS A 212 -8.80 32.61 -3.77
N ASN A 213 -7.98 33.43 -4.43
CA ASN A 213 -8.37 34.47 -5.39
C ASN A 213 -8.26 33.93 -6.83
N TYR A 214 -8.46 32.63 -7.03
CA TYR A 214 -8.31 31.98 -8.34
C TYR A 214 -9.67 31.52 -8.84
N THR A 215 -9.93 31.77 -10.12
CA THR A 215 -11.14 31.32 -10.80
C THR A 215 -11.19 29.80 -10.77
N THR A 216 -12.06 29.24 -9.92
CA THR A 216 -12.29 27.79 -9.92
C THR A 216 -13.19 27.48 -11.12
N PHE A 217 -12.64 26.84 -12.15
CA PHE A 217 -13.42 26.50 -13.33
C PHE A 217 -14.41 25.38 -13.00
N ARG A 218 -15.63 25.47 -13.56
CA ARG A 218 -16.69 24.47 -13.36
C ARG A 218 -16.55 23.37 -14.43
N PRO A 219 -16.19 22.13 -14.07
CA PRO A 219 -16.13 21.06 -15.05
C PRO A 219 -17.52 20.79 -15.62
N LEU A 220 -17.72 21.06 -16.90
CA LEU A 220 -18.95 20.67 -17.59
C LEU A 220 -19.02 19.14 -17.64
N GLY A 221 -20.10 18.56 -17.11
CA GLY A 221 -20.39 17.12 -17.21
C GLY A 221 -19.98 16.26 -16.02
N LEU A 222 -19.34 16.83 -14.97
CA LEU A 222 -19.11 16.09 -13.74
C LEU A 222 -20.46 15.68 -13.11
N ASN A 223 -20.60 14.40 -12.77
CA ASN A 223 -21.87 13.84 -12.36
C ASN A 223 -21.76 12.97 -11.10
N LYS A 224 -22.90 12.75 -10.43
CA LYS A 224 -22.96 11.98 -9.18
C LYS A 224 -22.55 10.52 -9.36
N SER A 225 -22.90 9.89 -10.48
CA SER A 225 -22.56 8.48 -10.76
C SER A 225 -21.05 8.27 -10.85
N PHE A 226 -20.34 9.20 -11.50
CA PHE A 226 -18.88 9.22 -11.52
C PHE A 226 -18.30 9.32 -10.10
N LEU A 227 -18.80 10.26 -9.28
CA LEU A 227 -18.33 10.42 -7.90
C LEU A 227 -18.64 9.21 -7.01
N ASP A 228 -19.83 8.63 -7.15
CA ASP A 228 -20.24 7.42 -6.43
C ASP A 228 -19.30 6.26 -6.78
N TRP A 229 -18.95 6.10 -8.07
CA TRP A 229 -18.00 5.08 -8.52
C TRP A 229 -16.59 5.30 -7.94
N VAL A 230 -16.01 6.49 -8.08
CA VAL A 230 -14.63 6.72 -7.61
C VAL A 230 -14.51 6.70 -6.08
N SER A 231 -15.60 6.96 -5.36
CA SER A 231 -15.61 6.96 -3.89
C SER A 231 -15.26 5.60 -3.27
N GLY A 232 -15.44 4.50 -4.02
CA GLY A 232 -15.04 3.15 -3.58
C GLY A 232 -13.53 2.91 -3.61
N PHE A 233 -12.74 3.85 -4.13
CA PHE A 233 -11.30 3.70 -4.33
C PHE A 233 -10.49 4.80 -3.64
N GLU A 234 -11.11 5.55 -2.73
CA GLU A 234 -10.43 6.53 -1.87
C GLU A 234 -9.82 5.84 -0.64
N ALA A 235 -8.81 6.49 -0.06
CA ALA A 235 -8.31 6.19 1.27
C ALA A 235 -9.45 6.29 2.30
N GLU A 236 -9.49 5.35 3.23
CA GLU A 236 -10.48 5.37 4.31
C GLU A 236 -10.33 6.63 5.18
N LYS A 237 -11.45 7.33 5.40
CA LYS A 237 -11.46 8.58 6.18
C LYS A 237 -11.58 8.28 7.67
N GLY A 238 -10.82 9.01 8.48
CA GLY A 238 -10.98 9.00 9.95
C GLY A 238 -9.96 8.17 10.73
N PHE A 239 -8.96 7.58 10.07
CA PHE A 239 -7.84 6.92 10.73
C PHE A 239 -6.61 7.85 10.75
N GLY A 240 -6.11 8.13 11.94
CA GLY A 240 -4.89 8.90 12.15
C GLY A 240 -3.71 7.99 12.45
N SER A 241 -2.59 8.56 12.86
CA SER A 241 -1.53 7.77 13.51
C SER A 241 -0.83 8.70 14.49
N ASN A 242 -0.31 8.16 15.58
CA ASN A 242 0.51 8.92 16.51
C ASN A 242 1.99 8.55 16.32
N ASN A 243 2.86 9.54 16.47
CA ASN A 243 4.28 9.30 16.70
C ASN A 243 4.84 10.37 17.63
N TRP A 244 5.60 9.96 18.64
CA TRP A 244 6.28 10.86 19.57
C TRP A 244 7.77 10.56 19.58
N VAL A 245 8.57 11.61 19.69
CA VAL A 245 9.99 11.51 20.00
C VAL A 245 10.31 12.47 21.14
N VAL A 246 10.99 11.97 22.16
CA VAL A 246 11.39 12.72 23.34
C VAL A 246 12.90 12.66 23.45
N SER A 247 13.56 13.83 23.43
CA SER A 247 15.01 13.92 23.63
C SER A 247 15.41 13.45 25.03
N GLY A 248 16.60 12.85 25.14
CA GLY A 248 17.17 12.43 26.42
C GLY A 248 17.28 13.55 27.47
N LYS A 249 17.25 14.82 27.05
CA LYS A 249 17.17 15.98 27.97
C LYS A 249 15.91 15.99 28.84
N PHE A 250 14.86 15.31 28.41
CA PHE A 250 13.56 15.27 29.07
C PHE A 250 13.19 13.88 29.61
N THR A 251 14.14 12.93 29.61
CA THR A 251 13.92 11.58 30.13
C THR A 251 14.80 11.34 31.36
N GLU A 252 14.31 10.58 32.33
CA GLU A 252 15.07 10.23 33.54
C GLU A 252 16.34 9.44 33.21
N SER A 253 16.29 8.60 32.16
CA SER A 253 17.42 7.78 31.71
C SER A 253 18.51 8.57 30.99
N GLY A 254 18.26 9.83 30.62
CA GLY A 254 19.13 10.62 29.76
C GLY A 254 19.18 10.15 28.29
N LYS A 255 18.39 9.13 27.92
CA LYS A 255 18.35 8.56 26.56
C LYS A 255 17.07 8.94 25.82
N PRO A 256 17.11 9.15 24.49
CA PRO A 256 15.91 9.39 23.70
C PRO A 256 14.87 8.27 23.83
N MET A 257 13.59 8.65 23.70
CA MET A 257 12.47 7.72 23.61
C MET A 257 11.67 8.01 22.34
N LEU A 258 11.24 6.96 21.64
CA LEU A 258 10.41 7.03 20.45
C LEU A 258 9.22 6.08 20.61
N ALA A 259 8.04 6.56 20.24
CA ALA A 259 6.83 5.75 20.13
C ALA A 259 6.19 6.00 18.76
N ASN A 260 5.79 4.93 18.08
CA ASN A 260 5.02 5.01 16.85
C ASN A 260 3.83 4.07 16.92
N ASP A 261 2.65 4.61 16.65
CA ASP A 261 1.35 4.00 16.86
C ASP A 261 0.49 4.26 15.60
N PRO A 262 0.70 3.46 14.53
CA PRO A 262 -0.06 3.57 13.29
C PRO A 262 -1.49 3.06 13.47
N HIS A 263 -2.51 3.86 13.11
CA HIS A 263 -3.90 3.39 13.09
C HIS A 263 -4.31 3.06 11.66
N LEU A 264 -4.40 1.77 11.38
CA LEU A 264 -4.92 1.23 10.13
C LEU A 264 -6.13 0.35 10.43
N LEU A 265 -6.89 0.00 9.40
CA LEU A 265 -8.05 -0.88 9.53
C LEU A 265 -7.65 -2.21 10.21
N LEU A 266 -8.45 -2.63 11.19
CA LEU A 266 -8.26 -3.92 11.85
C LEU A 266 -8.83 -5.03 10.96
N THR A 267 -7.93 -5.76 10.31
CA THR A 267 -8.25 -6.88 9.42
C THR A 267 -7.73 -8.20 9.98
N ALA A 268 -8.28 -9.32 9.48
CA ALA A 268 -7.73 -10.65 9.67
C ALA A 268 -7.50 -11.29 8.29
N PRO A 269 -6.24 -11.59 7.89
CA PRO A 269 -4.99 -11.33 8.61
C PRO A 269 -4.69 -9.83 8.86
N PRO A 270 -3.91 -9.48 9.89
CA PRO A 270 -3.60 -8.08 10.21
C PRO A 270 -2.68 -7.47 9.15
N VAL A 271 -2.81 -6.16 8.98
CA VAL A 271 -2.05 -5.39 7.98
C VAL A 271 -0.53 -5.50 8.19
N TRP A 272 -0.07 -5.33 9.43
CA TRP A 272 1.34 -5.43 9.77
C TRP A 272 1.80 -6.88 9.94
N TYR A 273 3.03 -7.12 9.51
CA TYR A 273 3.78 -8.36 9.72
C TYR A 273 5.05 -8.00 10.50
N GLU A 274 5.15 -8.47 11.74
CA GLU A 274 6.35 -8.26 12.56
C GLU A 274 7.43 -9.27 12.17
N MET A 275 8.69 -8.83 12.10
CA MET A 275 9.83 -9.73 11.91
C MET A 275 11.11 -9.17 12.53
N HIS A 276 12.06 -10.06 12.79
CA HIS A 276 13.41 -9.74 13.22
C HIS A 276 14.46 -10.33 12.29
N ILE A 277 15.43 -9.54 11.91
CA ILE A 277 16.54 -9.92 11.04
C ILE A 277 17.85 -9.71 11.81
N ASN A 278 18.67 -10.75 11.85
CA ASN A 278 20.07 -10.70 12.23
C ASN A 278 20.92 -11.00 11.00
N LEU A 279 21.64 -9.99 10.50
CA LEU A 279 22.56 -10.12 9.38
C LEU A 279 23.98 -9.85 9.88
N ASN A 280 24.85 -10.86 9.85
CA ASN A 280 26.23 -10.76 10.32
C ASN A 280 26.35 -10.16 11.74
N GLY A 281 25.42 -10.52 12.64
CA GLY A 281 25.37 -10.03 14.02
C GLY A 281 24.69 -8.67 14.20
N SER A 282 24.36 -7.94 13.12
CA SER A 282 23.60 -6.69 13.19
C SER A 282 22.10 -6.98 13.19
N ASN A 283 21.36 -6.39 14.12
CA ASN A 283 19.93 -6.66 14.31
C ASN A 283 19.07 -5.53 13.76
N VAL A 284 17.98 -5.88 13.09
CA VAL A 284 16.87 -4.98 12.79
C VAL A 284 15.54 -5.68 13.09
N ARG A 285 14.63 -5.00 13.79
CA ARG A 285 13.30 -5.52 14.16
C ARG A 285 12.25 -4.45 13.94
N GLY A 286 11.08 -4.88 13.52
CA GLY A 286 9.90 -4.03 13.47
C GLY A 286 8.82 -4.67 12.64
N VAL A 287 8.02 -3.84 11.97
CA VAL A 287 6.91 -4.26 11.15
C VAL A 287 7.14 -3.92 9.68
N THR A 288 6.62 -4.78 8.81
CA THR A 288 6.54 -4.62 7.36
C THR A 288 5.13 -4.99 6.87
N PHE A 289 4.85 -4.80 5.59
CA PHE A 289 3.68 -5.41 4.94
C PHE A 289 4.08 -6.73 4.28
N PRO A 290 3.19 -7.75 4.27
CA PRO A 290 3.38 -8.94 3.44
C PRO A 290 3.57 -8.55 1.97
N GLY A 291 4.64 -9.04 1.34
CA GLY A 291 5.07 -8.61 0.01
C GLY A 291 6.28 -7.65 0.02
N ILE A 292 6.66 -7.10 1.18
CA ILE A 292 7.81 -6.21 1.35
C ILE A 292 8.83 -6.84 2.30
N GLY A 293 10.04 -7.08 1.78
CA GLY A 293 11.11 -7.80 2.48
C GLY A 293 11.98 -6.98 3.45
N MET A 294 11.62 -5.74 3.77
CA MET A 294 12.40 -4.84 4.65
C MET A 294 11.52 -4.26 5.77
N ILE A 295 12.11 -3.91 6.91
CA ILE A 295 11.37 -3.27 8.01
C ILE A 295 10.98 -1.85 7.61
N ILE A 296 9.70 -1.50 7.76
CA ILE A 296 9.16 -0.18 7.42
C ILE A 296 9.13 0.71 8.65
N ILE A 297 8.64 0.21 9.78
CA ILE A 297 8.68 0.90 11.08
C ILE A 297 9.43 -0.01 12.05
N GLY A 298 10.45 0.51 12.74
CA GLY A 298 11.22 -0.34 13.63
C GLY A 298 12.45 0.30 14.22
N LYS A 299 13.41 -0.56 14.56
CA LYS A 299 14.70 -0.20 15.14
C LYS A 299 15.78 -1.19 14.72
N ASN A 300 17.01 -0.72 14.75
CA ASN A 300 18.20 -1.57 14.73
C ASN A 300 19.01 -1.36 16.02
N ASP A 301 20.27 -1.82 16.03
CA ASP A 301 21.15 -1.70 17.19
C ASP A 301 21.50 -0.23 17.56
N PHE A 302 21.36 0.71 16.61
CA PHE A 302 21.82 2.09 16.74
C PHE A 302 20.68 3.12 16.84
N LEU A 303 19.55 2.86 16.18
CA LEU A 303 18.49 3.84 15.99
C LEU A 303 17.10 3.21 15.88
N ALA A 304 16.07 4.03 16.08
CA ALA A 304 14.66 3.71 15.88
C ALA A 304 13.99 4.78 15.02
N TRP A 305 13.01 4.38 14.23
CA TRP A 305 12.23 5.28 13.39
C TRP A 305 10.77 4.85 13.30
N GLY A 306 9.91 5.80 12.92
CA GLY A 306 8.50 5.55 12.73
C GLY A 306 7.83 6.58 11.82
N PHE A 307 6.64 6.26 11.36
CA PHE A 307 5.90 7.04 10.38
C PHE A 307 4.48 7.35 10.85
N THR A 308 4.01 8.55 10.51
CA THR A 308 2.57 8.88 10.47
C THR A 308 2.26 9.57 9.14
N ASN A 309 1.02 9.49 8.67
CA ASN A 309 0.66 10.10 7.40
C ASN A 309 0.72 11.63 7.49
N VAL A 310 1.27 12.29 6.46
CA VAL A 310 1.26 13.77 6.37
C VAL A 310 -0.11 14.30 5.99
N GLY A 311 -0.89 13.52 5.22
CA GLY A 311 -2.10 14.02 4.56
C GLY A 311 -1.76 15.03 3.46
N ALA A 312 -0.61 14.85 2.80
CA ALA A 312 -0.15 15.73 1.74
C ALA A 312 -1.04 15.63 0.50
N ASP A 313 -1.38 16.78 -0.08
CA ASP A 313 -2.03 16.88 -1.38
C ASP A 313 -1.01 16.59 -2.50
N VAL A 314 -1.05 15.36 -3.02
CA VAL A 314 -0.11 14.80 -4.01
C VAL A 314 -0.81 14.25 -5.27
N ILE A 315 -2.09 14.58 -5.45
CA ILE A 315 -2.90 14.18 -6.60
C ILE A 315 -3.46 15.44 -7.23
N ASP A 316 -3.27 15.59 -8.54
CA ASP A 316 -3.88 16.64 -9.34
C ASP A 316 -4.84 16.03 -10.35
N PHE A 317 -5.96 16.69 -10.57
CA PHE A 317 -6.95 16.30 -11.57
C PHE A 317 -6.97 17.30 -12.72
N TYR A 318 -6.96 16.81 -13.95
CA TYR A 318 -6.95 17.64 -15.16
C TYR A 318 -8.16 17.34 -16.04
N TYR A 319 -8.89 18.38 -16.43
CA TYR A 319 -9.88 18.30 -17.50
C TYR A 319 -9.31 18.88 -18.78
N TYR A 320 -9.89 18.48 -19.92
CA TYR A 320 -9.49 18.97 -21.23
C TYR A 320 -10.70 19.36 -22.06
N VAL A 321 -10.47 20.23 -23.04
CA VAL A 321 -11.37 20.43 -24.17
C VAL A 321 -11.14 19.28 -25.15
N TRP A 322 -12.22 18.64 -25.59
CA TRP A 322 -12.19 17.47 -26.47
C TRP A 322 -12.82 17.78 -27.84
N ASP A 323 -12.26 17.20 -28.90
CA ASP A 323 -12.83 17.11 -30.24
C ASP A 323 -12.72 15.65 -30.71
N GLY A 324 -13.84 14.92 -30.59
CA GLY A 324 -13.86 13.46 -30.72
C GLY A 324 -12.93 12.79 -29.71
N ASP A 325 -11.93 12.08 -30.23
CA ASP A 325 -10.93 11.35 -29.44
C ASP A 325 -9.67 12.17 -29.13
N LYS A 326 -9.61 13.43 -29.54
CA LYS A 326 -8.47 14.32 -29.33
C LYS A 326 -8.75 15.29 -28.19
N TYR A 327 -7.73 15.58 -27.40
CA TYR A 327 -7.78 16.62 -26.38
C TYR A 327 -6.84 17.77 -26.74
N LEU A 328 -7.26 18.99 -26.40
CA LEU A 328 -6.44 20.18 -26.59
C LEU A 328 -5.39 20.26 -25.49
N TYR A 329 -4.13 20.47 -25.85
CA TYR A 329 -3.02 20.74 -24.93
C TYR A 329 -2.09 21.79 -25.53
N LYS A 330 -1.94 22.93 -24.86
CA LYS A 330 -1.05 24.04 -25.29
C LYS A 330 -1.25 24.44 -26.76
N GLY A 331 -2.51 24.56 -27.18
CA GLY A 331 -2.90 24.93 -28.54
C GLY A 331 -2.80 23.82 -29.60
N GLN A 332 -2.48 22.58 -29.21
CA GLN A 332 -2.38 21.43 -30.10
C GLN A 332 -3.40 20.34 -29.75
N TRP A 333 -4.02 19.75 -30.76
CA TRP A 333 -4.89 18.59 -30.59
C TRP A 333 -4.06 17.30 -30.53
N LEU A 334 -4.01 16.68 -29.36
CA LEU A 334 -3.29 15.43 -29.12
C LEU A 334 -4.25 14.26 -29.00
N GLU A 335 -3.80 13.07 -29.38
CA GLU A 335 -4.48 11.82 -29.08
C GLU A 335 -3.93 11.27 -27.74
N PRO A 336 -4.78 10.74 -26.85
CA PRO A 336 -4.28 10.04 -25.67
C PRO A 336 -3.52 8.79 -26.11
N GLU A 337 -2.54 8.37 -25.32
CA GLU A 337 -1.99 7.01 -25.45
C GLU A 337 -3.13 6.03 -25.16
N LYS A 338 -3.31 5.02 -26.03
CA LYS A 338 -4.41 4.05 -25.94
C LYS A 338 -3.84 2.64 -25.86
N GLU A 339 -4.35 1.88 -24.91
CA GLU A 339 -4.04 0.45 -24.76
C GLU A 339 -5.33 -0.32 -24.47
N ILE A 340 -5.58 -1.40 -25.20
CA ILE A 340 -6.68 -2.31 -24.89
C ILE A 340 -6.15 -3.36 -23.93
N LYS A 341 -6.66 -3.35 -22.69
CA LYS A 341 -6.39 -4.39 -21.69
C LYS A 341 -7.57 -5.34 -21.59
N LYS A 342 -7.28 -6.60 -21.29
CA LYS A 342 -8.30 -7.65 -21.10
C LYS A 342 -8.55 -7.85 -19.61
N ILE A 343 -9.82 -8.00 -19.25
CA ILE A 343 -10.27 -8.43 -17.92
C ILE A 343 -10.98 -9.76 -18.11
N ARG A 344 -10.49 -10.78 -17.44
CA ARG A 344 -11.11 -12.09 -17.41
C ARG A 344 -12.06 -12.16 -16.21
N VAL A 345 -13.33 -12.48 -16.45
CA VAL A 345 -14.40 -12.44 -15.46
C VAL A 345 -14.94 -13.85 -15.24
N LYS A 346 -14.95 -14.31 -14.00
CA LYS A 346 -15.56 -15.59 -13.60
C LYS A 346 -17.08 -15.44 -13.55
N THR A 347 -17.76 -16.22 -14.36
CA THR A 347 -19.22 -16.26 -14.45
C THR A 347 -19.75 -17.65 -14.11
N VAL A 348 -21.06 -17.79 -13.97
CA VAL A 348 -21.71 -19.10 -13.75
C VAL A 348 -21.42 -20.07 -14.91
N GLY A 349 -21.19 -19.56 -16.12
CA GLY A 349 -20.90 -20.34 -17.32
C GLY A 349 -19.42 -20.62 -17.59
N GLY A 350 -18.50 -20.17 -16.72
CA GLY A 350 -17.06 -20.29 -16.92
C GLY A 350 -16.37 -18.93 -16.83
N PHE A 351 -15.77 -18.49 -17.95
CA PHE A 351 -15.05 -17.23 -18.01
C PHE A 351 -15.45 -16.41 -19.24
N ASP A 352 -15.69 -15.12 -19.01
CA ASP A 352 -15.83 -14.12 -20.06
C ASP A 352 -14.53 -13.32 -20.16
N GLU A 353 -14.14 -12.92 -21.37
CA GLU A 353 -13.06 -11.97 -21.59
C GLU A 353 -13.66 -10.65 -22.07
N ARG A 354 -13.39 -9.57 -21.33
CA ARG A 354 -13.90 -8.23 -21.60
C ARG A 354 -12.74 -7.29 -21.88
N GLU A 355 -12.88 -6.47 -22.91
CA GLU A 355 -11.88 -5.46 -23.25
C GLU A 355 -12.17 -4.15 -22.49
N VAL A 356 -11.11 -3.53 -21.99
CA VAL A 356 -11.13 -2.20 -21.36
C VAL A 356 -10.11 -1.33 -22.08
N LEU A 357 -10.57 -0.22 -22.61
CA LEU A 357 -9.69 0.82 -23.14
C LEU A 357 -9.08 1.59 -21.96
N VAL A 358 -7.75 1.51 -21.85
CA VAL A 358 -6.93 2.30 -20.94
C VAL A 358 -6.34 3.45 -21.74
N GLU A 359 -6.51 4.67 -21.23
CA GLU A 359 -6.07 5.88 -21.89
C GLU A 359 -5.18 6.70 -20.96
N LYS A 360 -4.20 7.39 -21.54
CA LYS A 360 -3.29 8.28 -20.80
C LYS A 360 -3.08 9.59 -21.54
N THR A 361 -3.20 10.69 -20.81
CA THR A 361 -2.87 12.03 -21.31
C THR A 361 -1.45 12.41 -20.91
N VAL A 362 -0.96 13.56 -21.37
CA VAL A 362 0.34 14.11 -20.93
C VAL A 362 0.48 14.24 -19.40
N HIS A 363 -0.63 14.40 -18.66
CA HIS A 363 -0.60 14.55 -17.21
C HIS A 363 -0.74 13.21 -16.45
N GLY A 364 -1.34 12.18 -17.04
CA GLY A 364 -1.54 10.90 -16.35
C GLY A 364 -2.73 10.09 -16.86
N ALA A 365 -3.10 9.08 -16.07
CA ALA A 365 -4.16 8.12 -16.38
C ALA A 365 -5.49 8.83 -16.61
N LEU A 366 -6.20 8.50 -17.69
CA LEU A 366 -7.51 9.05 -18.00
C LEU A 366 -8.60 8.09 -17.52
N ILE A 367 -9.41 8.54 -16.57
CA ILE A 367 -10.58 7.81 -16.11
C ILE A 367 -11.85 8.44 -16.71
N GLU A 368 -12.76 7.58 -17.14
CA GLU A 368 -14.03 7.95 -17.74
C GLU A 368 -15.16 7.12 -17.16
N LYS A 369 -16.26 7.79 -16.79
CA LYS A 369 -17.56 7.19 -16.52
C LYS A 369 -18.69 8.16 -16.89
N ASP A 370 -19.73 7.65 -17.54
CA ASP A 370 -20.93 8.41 -17.92
C ASP A 370 -20.64 9.72 -18.65
N GLY A 371 -19.69 9.67 -19.59
CA GLY A 371 -19.27 10.81 -20.42
C GLY A 371 -18.40 11.85 -19.72
N PHE A 372 -18.12 11.71 -18.43
CA PHE A 372 -17.15 12.56 -17.73
C PHE A 372 -15.76 11.93 -17.81
N ARG A 373 -14.79 12.69 -18.34
CA ARG A 373 -13.38 12.33 -18.48
C ARG A 373 -12.51 13.22 -17.61
N VAL A 374 -11.61 12.63 -16.84
CA VAL A 374 -10.61 13.37 -16.05
C VAL A 374 -9.29 12.62 -16.03
N ALA A 375 -8.20 13.34 -16.23
CA ALA A 375 -6.87 12.78 -16.07
C ALA A 375 -6.40 12.93 -14.62
N VAL A 376 -5.80 11.87 -14.09
CA VAL A 376 -5.28 11.79 -12.72
C VAL A 376 -3.76 11.82 -12.77
N ALA A 377 -3.17 12.85 -12.18
CA ALA A 377 -1.73 12.97 -12.00
C ALA A 377 -1.40 12.71 -10.53
N TRP A 378 -0.86 11.54 -10.24
CA TRP A 378 -0.42 11.17 -8.89
C TRP A 378 1.09 11.00 -8.87
N THR A 379 1.76 11.55 -7.86
CA THR A 379 3.22 11.44 -7.71
C THR A 379 3.70 9.98 -7.70
N GLY A 380 2.88 9.04 -7.21
CA GLY A 380 3.19 7.62 -7.20
C GLY A 380 3.21 6.94 -8.57
N PHE A 381 2.71 7.58 -9.62
CA PHE A 381 2.85 7.11 -11.01
C PHE A 381 4.25 7.33 -11.60
N THR A 382 5.10 8.09 -10.91
CA THR A 382 6.49 8.31 -11.33
C THR A 382 7.43 7.20 -10.83
N ASN A 383 8.68 7.22 -11.27
CA ASN A 383 9.73 6.41 -10.67
C ASN A 383 9.96 6.86 -9.21
N THR A 384 9.85 5.92 -8.26
CA THR A 384 9.98 6.16 -6.82
C THR A 384 11.06 5.27 -6.20
N THR A 385 11.59 5.68 -5.05
CA THR A 385 12.84 5.10 -4.51
C THR A 385 12.71 4.68 -3.04
N GLU A 386 11.49 4.35 -2.58
CA GLU A 386 11.21 3.94 -1.21
C GLU A 386 12.02 2.71 -0.81
N ALA A 387 12.20 1.75 -1.71
CA ALA A 387 12.98 0.54 -1.44
C ALA A 387 14.45 0.87 -1.08
N LEU A 388 15.05 1.86 -1.76
CA LEU A 388 16.39 2.35 -1.43
C LEU A 388 16.41 3.11 -0.09
N ALA A 389 15.37 3.92 0.17
CA ALA A 389 15.22 4.64 1.43
C ALA A 389 15.13 3.67 2.62
N LEU A 390 14.25 2.66 2.52
CA LEU A 390 14.04 1.63 3.54
C LEU A 390 15.30 0.81 3.77
N TYR A 391 16.02 0.40 2.71
CA TYR A 391 17.31 -0.27 2.85
C TYR A 391 18.27 0.57 3.69
N LYS A 392 18.40 1.87 3.39
CA LYS A 392 19.24 2.78 4.18
C LYS A 392 18.78 2.89 5.62
N TYR A 393 17.48 2.96 5.91
CA TYR A 393 16.98 3.01 7.29
C TYR A 393 17.32 1.76 8.09
N ASN A 394 17.14 0.58 7.49
CA ASN A 394 17.37 -0.70 8.16
C ASN A 394 18.83 -0.86 8.61
N TYR A 395 19.78 -0.35 7.81
CA TYR A 395 21.22 -0.53 8.03
C TYR A 395 21.97 0.72 8.50
N ALA A 396 21.30 1.87 8.63
CA ALA A 396 21.92 3.11 9.12
C ALA A 396 22.41 2.95 10.56
N ARG A 397 23.55 3.58 10.85
CA ARG A 397 24.21 3.53 12.17
C ARG A 397 24.22 4.85 12.90
N ASN A 398 23.80 5.93 12.26
CA ASN A 398 23.79 7.30 12.76
C ASN A 398 22.75 8.12 11.98
N ILE A 399 22.56 9.38 12.40
CA ILE A 399 21.56 10.26 11.81
C ILE A 399 21.95 10.70 10.38
N GLU A 400 23.24 10.84 10.10
CA GLU A 400 23.73 11.23 8.77
C GLU A 400 23.36 10.17 7.71
N GLU A 401 23.63 8.90 8.00
CA GLU A 401 23.25 7.78 7.14
C GLU A 401 21.73 7.66 6.99
N PHE A 402 20.98 7.91 8.06
CA PHE A 402 19.51 7.91 8.02
C PHE A 402 18.97 9.04 7.13
N ILE A 403 19.56 10.24 7.20
CA ILE A 403 19.20 11.39 6.35
C ILE A 403 19.47 11.09 4.87
N GLU A 404 20.53 10.34 4.54
CA GLU A 404 20.74 9.88 3.16
C GLU A 404 19.62 8.97 2.66
N GLY A 405 19.00 8.17 3.54
CA GLY A 405 17.77 7.43 3.22
C GLY A 405 16.57 8.36 3.05
N LEU A 406 16.43 9.36 3.93
CA LEU A 406 15.33 10.32 3.92
C LEU A 406 15.20 11.09 2.60
N LYS A 407 16.32 11.44 1.97
CA LYS A 407 16.37 12.11 0.67
C LYS A 407 15.80 11.25 -0.48
N LEU A 408 15.72 9.93 -0.30
CA LEU A 408 15.23 8.98 -1.31
C LEU A 408 13.75 8.63 -1.12
N PHE A 409 13.10 9.06 -0.04
CA PHE A 409 11.71 8.72 0.25
C PHE A 409 10.76 9.59 -0.59
N CYS A 410 9.98 8.98 -1.50
CA CYS A 410 9.13 9.74 -2.43
C CYS A 410 7.64 9.69 -2.04
N VAL A 411 7.05 8.51 -1.89
CA VAL A 411 5.61 8.33 -1.68
C VAL A 411 5.31 7.15 -0.73
N PRO A 412 4.18 7.19 0.00
CA PRO A 412 3.36 8.37 0.29
C PRO A 412 4.14 9.36 1.18
N ALA A 413 3.79 10.64 1.23
CA ALA A 413 4.46 11.55 2.14
C ALA A 413 4.22 11.14 3.62
N GLN A 414 5.28 10.98 4.40
CA GLN A 414 5.22 10.53 5.79
C GLN A 414 5.94 11.51 6.74
N ASN A 415 5.32 11.75 7.88
CA ASN A 415 5.95 12.34 9.04
C ASN A 415 6.89 11.31 9.65
N VAL A 416 8.20 11.50 9.49
CA VAL A 416 9.23 10.60 9.99
C VAL A 416 9.69 11.07 11.36
N VAL A 417 9.62 10.19 12.36
CA VAL A 417 10.31 10.38 13.64
C VAL A 417 11.52 9.48 13.73
N TYR A 418 12.55 9.93 14.44
CA TYR A 418 13.82 9.25 14.59
C TYR A 418 14.42 9.49 15.97
N ALA A 419 15.06 8.47 16.54
CA ALA A 419 15.86 8.58 17.74
C ALA A 419 17.05 7.61 17.69
N ASP A 420 18.22 7.99 18.22
CA ASP A 420 19.40 7.13 18.26
C ASP A 420 20.05 7.00 19.65
N VAL A 421 21.00 6.07 19.75
CA VAL A 421 21.79 5.80 20.96
C VAL A 421 22.78 6.92 21.31
N TYR A 422 23.03 7.88 20.42
CA TYR A 422 23.93 9.02 20.62
C TYR A 422 23.22 10.26 21.16
N GLY A 423 21.90 10.20 21.32
CA GLY A 423 21.11 11.29 21.88
C GLY A 423 20.42 12.17 20.84
N ASN A 424 20.52 11.85 19.55
CA ASN A 424 19.86 12.61 18.49
C ASN A 424 18.39 12.24 18.39
N THR A 425 17.57 13.22 18.03
CA THR A 425 16.14 13.06 17.76
C THR A 425 15.75 13.92 16.56
N MET A 426 14.89 13.41 15.68
CA MET A 426 14.41 14.16 14.52
C MET A 426 12.91 13.91 14.30
N TYR A 427 12.22 14.95 13.83
CA TYR A 427 10.92 14.88 13.16
C TYR A 427 11.06 15.57 11.80
N TYR A 428 10.64 14.91 10.73
CA TYR A 428 10.72 15.47 9.39
C TYR A 428 9.60 14.93 8.48
N PRO A 429 8.80 15.78 7.82
CA PRO A 429 7.87 15.34 6.77
C PRO A 429 8.63 15.03 5.48
N ALA A 430 8.74 13.75 5.12
CA ALA A 430 9.45 13.27 3.94
C ALA A 430 8.48 12.83 2.84
N GLY A 431 8.74 13.24 1.61
CA GLY A 431 7.97 12.85 0.44
C GLY A 431 8.21 13.78 -0.75
N LYS A 432 7.72 13.39 -1.93
CA LYS A 432 7.63 14.23 -3.12
C LYS A 432 6.31 14.99 -3.09
N TYR A 433 6.40 16.31 -3.26
CA TYR A 433 5.25 17.21 -3.33
C TYR A 433 5.19 17.84 -4.72
N PRO A 434 4.00 17.91 -5.35
CA PRO A 434 3.83 18.68 -6.58
C PRO A 434 4.08 20.17 -6.33
N ILE A 435 4.93 20.78 -7.15
CA ILE A 435 5.10 22.25 -7.20
C ILE A 435 4.12 22.78 -8.24
N ARG A 436 3.16 23.60 -7.81
CA ARG A 436 2.03 24.02 -8.64
C ARG A 436 2.12 25.51 -8.90
N ILE A 437 2.46 25.86 -10.14
CA ILE A 437 2.63 27.26 -10.57
C ILE A 437 1.78 27.50 -11.81
N VAL A 438 0.88 28.48 -11.74
CA VAL A 438 0.06 28.96 -12.87
C VAL A 438 0.31 30.45 -13.04
N ASP A 439 0.69 30.88 -14.24
CA ASP A 439 1.04 32.27 -14.58
C ASP A 439 2.04 32.91 -13.60
N GLY A 440 3.03 32.12 -13.16
CA GLY A 440 4.06 32.56 -12.22
C GLY A 440 3.61 32.67 -10.77
N LYS A 441 2.42 32.19 -10.41
CA LYS A 441 1.89 32.18 -9.03
C LYS A 441 1.66 30.77 -8.52
N GLU A 442 1.95 30.56 -7.24
CA GLU A 442 1.57 29.31 -6.56
C GLU A 442 0.06 29.17 -6.46
N VAL A 443 -0.41 27.96 -6.75
CA VAL A 443 -1.82 27.56 -6.62
C VAL A 443 -1.92 26.29 -5.78
N ALA A 444 -3.01 26.13 -5.02
CA ALA A 444 -3.24 24.89 -4.29
C ALA A 444 -3.59 23.75 -5.25
N GLY A 445 -3.23 22.52 -4.87
CA GLY A 445 -3.61 21.30 -5.61
C GLY A 445 -5.07 20.93 -5.45
N ASN A 446 -5.78 21.65 -4.60
CA ASN A 446 -7.14 21.31 -4.34
C ASN A 446 -8.05 21.64 -5.55
N VAL A 447 -7.61 22.35 -6.58
CA VAL A 447 -8.48 22.70 -7.72
C VAL A 447 -8.43 21.67 -8.84
N LEU A 448 -9.48 21.64 -9.67
CA LEU A 448 -9.44 20.94 -10.95
C LEU A 448 -8.70 21.80 -11.98
N PHE A 449 -7.61 21.28 -12.54
CA PHE A 449 -6.74 22.00 -13.47
C PHE A 449 -7.25 21.94 -14.91
N ASN A 450 -7.16 23.07 -15.62
CA ASN A 450 -7.38 23.07 -17.07
C ASN A 450 -6.14 22.54 -17.77
N GLY A 451 -6.16 21.27 -18.15
CA GLY A 451 -5.09 20.65 -18.92
C GLY A 451 -4.94 21.22 -20.33
N SER A 452 -5.89 22.02 -20.84
CA SER A 452 -5.81 22.58 -22.19
C SER A 452 -4.99 23.88 -22.28
N ALA A 453 -4.78 24.53 -21.14
CA ALA A 453 -4.16 25.85 -21.02
C ALA A 453 -2.64 25.83 -21.20
#